data_AF-A0A2D4SPF6-F1
#
_entry.id   AF-A0A2D4SPF6-F1
#
_cell.length_a   1.000
_cell.length_b   1.000
_cell.length_c   1.000
_cell.angle_alpha   90.00
_cell.angle_beta   90.00
_cell.angle_gamma   90.00
#
_symmetry.space_group_name_H-M   'P 1'
#
loop_
_entity.id
_entity.type
_entity.pdbx_description
1 polymer ?
#
loop_
_entity_poly.entity_id
_entity_poly.type
_entity_poly.pdbx_seq_one_letter_code
_entity_poly.pdbx_strand_id
1 'polypeptide(L)'
;MKSFELRRDSDHSLLSEMRTRGIAQHDFLDLIPARKPNMDSSVALVTKEVRYMKMPILYIDSKGSFVDSALLSDLKTISIAKMSTQRHTVLGKTRKNIPLDTLVRFLLMSDVICTYVHIGSKMKVVFPNAHRAEVRGTHTYFTNEENTEPFSFSIEQDHTQTIHCLDLSS
;
A
#
# COMPACT_ATOMS: atom_id res chain seq x y z
N MET A 1 -10.33 7.25 19.92
CA MET A 1 -10.17 6.38 18.73
C MET A 1 -9.16 7.03 17.80
N LYS A 2 -8.09 6.32 17.40
CA LYS A 2 -7.06 6.87 16.50
C LYS A 2 -7.58 6.86 15.07
N SER A 3 -7.29 7.92 14.31
CA SER A 3 -7.65 8.02 12.88
C SER A 3 -6.72 8.95 12.13
N PHE A 4 -6.68 8.84 10.80
CA PHE A 4 -6.07 9.83 9.94
C PHE A 4 -6.81 9.91 8.60
N GLU A 5 -6.58 11.00 7.87
CA GLU A 5 -7.01 11.16 6.49
C GLU A 5 -5.81 11.06 5.57
N LEU A 6 -6.03 10.54 4.37
CA LEU A 6 -5.01 10.39 3.34
C LEU A 6 -5.61 10.75 1.99
N ARG A 7 -4.83 11.46 1.18
CA ARG A 7 -5.09 11.65 -0.25
C ARG A 7 -3.98 10.96 -1.04
N ARG A 8 -4.36 10.23 -2.08
CA ARG A 8 -3.44 9.64 -3.04
C ARG A 8 -3.72 10.26 -4.40
N ASP A 9 -2.65 10.55 -5.11
CA ASP A 9 -2.65 11.09 -6.47
C ASP A 9 -1.76 10.17 -7.31
N SER A 10 -2.17 9.88 -8.54
CA SER A 10 -1.43 9.02 -9.45
C SER A 10 -0.05 9.57 -9.78
N ASP A 11 0.14 10.89 -9.75
CA ASP A 11 1.43 11.55 -9.95
C ASP A 11 2.42 11.26 -8.82
N HIS A 12 1.92 10.94 -7.62
CA HIS A 12 2.71 10.62 -6.43
C HIS A 12 2.68 9.12 -6.08
N SER A 13 2.63 8.29 -7.12
CA SER A 13 2.59 6.83 -7.02
C SER A 13 3.96 6.17 -7.10
N LEU A 14 4.05 4.95 -6.56
CA LEU A 14 5.26 4.14 -6.69
C LEU A 14 5.56 3.87 -8.17
N LEU A 15 4.52 3.67 -8.98
CA LEU A 15 4.64 3.50 -10.43
C LEU A 15 5.23 4.74 -11.12
N SER A 16 4.74 5.92 -10.78
CA SER A 16 5.27 7.21 -11.28
C SER A 16 6.74 7.40 -10.88
N GLU A 17 7.08 7.08 -9.62
CA GLU A 17 8.46 7.17 -9.14
C GLU A 17 9.39 6.20 -9.88
N MET A 18 8.98 4.95 -10.08
CA MET A 18 9.77 3.96 -10.83
C MET A 18 10.00 4.40 -12.29
N ARG A 19 8.96 4.92 -12.95
CA ARG A 19 9.06 5.43 -14.33
C ARG A 19 10.01 6.61 -14.44
N THR A 20 9.96 7.54 -13.48
CA THR A 20 10.88 8.70 -13.41
C THR A 20 12.34 8.25 -13.29
N ARG A 21 12.58 7.09 -12.67
CA ARG A 21 13.90 6.46 -12.54
C ARG A 21 14.31 5.61 -13.75
N GLY A 22 13.52 5.59 -14.82
CA GLY A 22 13.79 4.82 -16.03
C GLY A 22 13.56 3.31 -15.89
N ILE A 23 12.89 2.87 -14.82
CA ILE A 23 12.53 1.46 -14.64
C ILE A 23 11.32 1.17 -15.52
N ALA A 24 11.48 0.24 -16.46
CA ALA A 24 10.45 -0.14 -17.42
C ALA A 24 9.29 -0.89 -16.74
N GLN A 25 8.36 -0.13 -16.15
CA GLN A 25 7.16 -0.64 -15.50
C GLN A 25 5.92 -0.04 -16.19
N HIS A 26 5.16 -0.91 -16.85
CA HIS A 26 3.97 -0.51 -17.62
C HIS A 26 2.70 -0.43 -16.78
N ASP A 27 2.58 -1.23 -15.71
CA ASP A 27 1.40 -1.29 -14.85
C ASP A 27 1.81 -1.37 -13.36
N PHE A 28 0.86 -1.31 -12.43
CA PHE A 28 1.12 -1.60 -11.02
C PHE A 28 1.74 -2.99 -10.86
N LEU A 29 2.65 -3.12 -9.89
CA LEU A 29 3.25 -4.41 -9.55
C LEU A 29 2.18 -5.31 -8.96
N ASP A 30 2.12 -6.60 -9.33
CA ASP A 30 1.32 -7.61 -8.63
C ASP A 30 1.98 -8.06 -7.31
N LEU A 31 3.30 -7.88 -7.21
CA LEU A 31 4.12 -8.30 -6.09
C LEU A 31 5.25 -7.30 -5.84
N ILE A 32 5.44 -6.92 -4.58
CA ILE A 32 6.64 -6.23 -4.11
C ILE A 32 7.51 -7.26 -3.36
N PRO A 33 8.67 -7.65 -3.90
CA PRO A 33 9.50 -8.68 -3.28
C PRO A 33 10.17 -8.16 -2.01
N ALA A 34 10.48 -9.07 -1.08
CA ALA A 34 11.31 -8.79 0.08
C ALA A 34 12.79 -9.10 -0.22
N ARG A 35 13.65 -8.10 -0.07
CA ARG A 35 15.10 -8.24 -0.27
C ARG A 35 15.85 -7.48 0.81
N LYS A 36 17.12 -7.83 1.01
CA LYS A 36 18.01 -7.06 1.89
C LYS A 36 18.51 -5.83 1.14
N PRO A 37 18.33 -4.60 1.66
CA PRO A 37 18.90 -3.40 1.04
C PRO A 37 20.43 -3.51 0.93
N ASN A 38 20.98 -2.98 -0.15
CA ASN A 38 22.42 -2.91 -0.42
C ASN A 38 22.86 -1.46 -0.72
N MET A 39 24.13 -1.26 -1.10
CA MET A 39 24.67 0.08 -1.36
C MET A 39 24.03 0.79 -2.56
N ASP A 40 23.49 0.04 -3.52
CA ASP A 40 22.82 0.58 -4.71
C ASP A 40 21.33 0.86 -4.47
N SER A 41 20.84 0.54 -3.27
CA SER A 41 19.44 0.69 -2.90
C SER A 41 19.15 2.12 -2.48
N SER A 42 18.10 2.70 -3.02
CA SER A 42 17.61 4.01 -2.64
C SER A 42 16.24 3.91 -1.96
N VAL A 43 15.94 4.83 -1.05
CA VAL A 43 14.62 4.87 -0.40
C VAL A 43 13.57 5.32 -1.40
N ALA A 44 12.42 4.65 -1.43
CA ALA A 44 11.27 5.09 -2.21
C ALA A 44 10.71 6.40 -1.62
N LEU A 45 10.67 7.45 -2.43
CA LEU A 45 10.23 8.77 -2.03
C LEU A 45 8.76 8.77 -1.58
N VAL A 46 7.91 8.00 -2.26
CA VAL A 46 6.49 7.86 -1.90
C VAL A 46 6.23 7.36 -0.48
N THR A 47 7.20 6.70 0.15
CA THR A 47 7.10 6.21 1.54
C THR A 47 8.20 6.74 2.45
N LYS A 48 8.95 7.77 2.03
CA LYS A 48 10.15 8.27 2.74
C LYS A 48 9.87 8.64 4.21
N GLU A 49 8.68 9.15 4.49
CA GLU A 49 8.22 9.56 5.82
C GLU A 49 7.65 8.40 6.65
N VAL A 50 7.35 7.25 6.03
CA VAL A 50 6.84 6.07 6.72
C VAL A 50 7.99 5.13 7.05
N ARG A 51 8.37 5.11 8.33
CA ARG A 51 9.56 4.41 8.82
C ARG A 51 9.25 3.56 10.04
N TYR A 52 9.92 2.41 10.16
CA TYR A 52 9.92 1.60 11.37
C TYR A 52 11.25 1.78 12.11
N MET A 53 11.22 2.28 13.35
CA MET A 53 12.44 2.57 14.12
C MET A 53 13.47 3.40 13.34
N LYS A 54 13.00 4.42 12.61
CA LYS A 54 13.79 5.28 11.69
C LYS A 54 14.32 4.60 10.42
N MET A 55 14.13 3.29 10.26
CA MET A 55 14.50 2.55 9.06
C MET A 55 13.40 2.67 7.99
N PRO A 56 13.77 2.98 6.74
CA PRO A 56 12.86 2.89 5.59
C PRO A 56 12.36 1.47 5.39
N ILE A 57 11.11 1.34 4.93
CA ILE A 57 10.48 0.04 4.68
C ILE A 57 10.63 -0.38 3.22
N LEU A 58 10.52 0.57 2.28
CA LEU A 58 10.54 0.33 0.84
C LEU A 58 11.72 1.03 0.17
N TYR A 59 12.36 0.27 -0.69
CA TYR A 59 13.54 0.65 -1.44
C TYR A 59 13.30 0.42 -2.93
N ILE A 60 14.11 1.09 -3.74
CA ILE A 60 14.15 0.95 -5.18
C ILE A 60 15.60 0.76 -5.61
N ASP A 61 15.83 -0.23 -6.46
CA ASP A 61 17.08 -0.46 -7.17
C ASP A 61 16.83 -0.65 -8.68
N SER A 62 17.84 -1.03 -9.44
CA SER A 62 17.73 -1.27 -10.89
C SER A 62 16.77 -2.40 -11.28
N LYS A 63 16.35 -3.25 -10.33
CA LYS A 63 15.40 -4.34 -10.56
C LYS A 63 13.96 -3.96 -10.19
N GLY A 64 13.74 -2.75 -9.66
CA GLY A 64 12.42 -2.29 -9.24
C GLY A 64 12.33 -2.03 -7.74
N SER A 65 11.09 -1.92 -7.26
CA SER A 65 10.81 -1.71 -5.84
C SER A 65 10.91 -3.01 -5.04
N PHE A 66 11.24 -2.92 -3.75
CA PHE A 66 11.28 -4.05 -2.83
C PHE A 66 11.20 -3.59 -1.38
N VAL A 67 10.63 -4.42 -0.51
CA VAL A 67 10.59 -4.17 0.94
C VAL A 67 11.81 -4.79 1.63
N ASP A 68 12.20 -4.22 2.78
CA ASP A 68 13.26 -4.82 3.59
C ASP A 68 12.83 -6.20 4.13
N SER A 69 13.54 -7.24 3.70
CA SER A 69 13.34 -8.62 4.15
C SER A 69 13.57 -8.84 5.65
N ALA A 70 14.20 -7.91 6.37
CA ALA A 70 14.26 -7.98 7.83
C ALA A 70 12.93 -7.59 8.51
N LEU A 71 12.07 -6.85 7.79
CA LEU A 71 10.82 -6.27 8.30
C LEU A 71 9.58 -7.01 7.78
N LEU A 72 9.58 -7.42 6.51
CA LEU A 72 8.41 -7.94 5.80
C LEU A 72 8.78 -9.16 4.94
N SER A 73 7.77 -10.00 4.64
CA SER A 73 7.82 -10.93 3.50
C SER A 73 7.55 -10.20 2.19
N ASP A 74 7.57 -10.94 1.08
CA ASP A 74 6.97 -10.46 -0.17
C ASP A 74 5.54 -9.99 0.10
N LEU A 75 5.16 -8.92 -0.59
CA LEU A 75 3.83 -8.32 -0.49
C LEU A 75 3.09 -8.48 -1.81
N LYS A 76 2.00 -9.25 -1.79
CA LYS A 76 1.00 -9.23 -2.83
C LYS A 76 0.32 -7.86 -2.83
N THR A 77 0.18 -7.27 -4.00
CA THR A 77 -0.57 -6.03 -4.15
C THR A 77 -2.01 -6.33 -4.56
N ILE A 78 -2.90 -5.38 -4.30
CA ILE A 78 -4.28 -5.43 -4.71
C ILE A 78 -4.74 -4.05 -5.19
N SER A 79 -5.74 -4.04 -6.06
CA SER A 79 -6.45 -2.82 -6.46
C SER A 79 -7.86 -2.87 -5.91
N ILE A 80 -8.36 -1.74 -5.38
CA ILE A 80 -9.75 -1.63 -4.91
C ILE A 80 -10.77 -1.96 -6.01
N ALA A 81 -10.45 -1.69 -7.28
CA ALA A 81 -11.31 -2.02 -8.41
C ALA A 81 -11.47 -3.54 -8.61
N LYS A 82 -10.55 -4.35 -8.07
CA LYS A 82 -10.58 -5.82 -8.11
C LYS A 82 -11.05 -6.44 -6.78
N MET A 83 -11.22 -5.64 -5.71
CA MET A 83 -11.52 -6.15 -4.37
C MET A 83 -12.89 -6.82 -4.24
N SER A 84 -13.89 -6.37 -4.98
CA SER A 84 -15.24 -6.98 -4.97
C SER A 84 -15.23 -8.46 -5.35
N THR A 85 -14.27 -8.87 -6.19
CA THR A 85 -14.04 -10.27 -6.58
C THR A 85 -13.14 -11.04 -5.62
N GLN A 86 -12.44 -10.33 -4.72
CA GLN A 86 -11.45 -10.87 -3.78
C GLN A 86 -11.74 -10.37 -2.36
N ARG A 87 -12.89 -10.79 -1.81
CA ARG A 87 -13.39 -10.36 -0.49
C ARG A 87 -12.39 -10.51 0.65
N HIS A 88 -11.44 -11.43 0.52
CA HIS A 88 -10.35 -11.61 1.46
C HIS A 88 -9.05 -11.89 0.71
N THR A 89 -8.02 -11.09 0.97
CA THR A 89 -6.68 -11.29 0.41
C THR A 89 -5.62 -11.25 1.49
N VAL A 90 -4.72 -12.24 1.49
CA VAL A 90 -3.47 -12.19 2.25
C VAL A 90 -2.47 -11.36 1.46
N LEU A 91 -2.02 -10.25 2.04
CA LEU A 91 -1.02 -9.38 1.42
C LEU A 91 0.40 -9.87 1.69
N GLY A 92 0.67 -10.42 2.87
CA GLY A 92 1.99 -10.89 3.25
C GLY A 92 2.13 -11.01 4.76
N LYS A 93 3.35 -10.91 5.28
CA LYS A 93 3.64 -11.06 6.71
C LYS A 93 4.64 -10.02 7.19
N THR A 94 4.46 -9.53 8.41
CA THR A 94 5.50 -8.79 9.13
C THR A 94 6.43 -9.76 9.85
N ARG A 95 7.74 -9.48 9.84
CA ARG A 95 8.76 -10.22 10.60
C ARG A 95 9.15 -9.52 11.90
N LYS A 96 8.64 -8.30 12.08
CA LYS A 96 8.77 -7.47 13.28
C LYS A 96 7.40 -6.95 13.68
N ASN A 97 7.27 -6.57 14.94
CA ASN A 97 6.06 -5.91 15.44
C ASN A 97 6.05 -4.44 14.97
N ILE A 98 5.60 -4.22 13.73
CA ILE A 98 5.41 -2.89 13.15
C ILE A 98 4.06 -2.36 13.64
N PRO A 99 3.99 -1.16 14.26
CA PRO A 99 2.73 -0.58 14.68
C PRO A 99 1.74 -0.50 13.52
N LEU A 100 0.50 -0.95 13.74
CA LEU A 100 -0.50 -1.07 12.68
C LEU A 100 -0.73 0.25 11.92
N ASP A 101 -0.66 1.40 12.59
CA ASP A 101 -0.81 2.69 11.91
C ASP A 101 0.34 3.01 10.96
N THR A 102 1.56 2.60 11.30
CA THR A 102 2.71 2.72 10.41
C THR A 102 2.58 1.75 9.24
N LEU A 103 2.16 0.50 9.52
CA LEU A 103 1.93 -0.51 8.50
C LEU A 103 0.84 -0.08 7.51
N VAL A 104 -0.30 0.43 8.00
CA VAL A 104 -1.41 0.86 7.14
C VAL A 104 -1.02 2.06 6.29
N ARG A 105 -0.34 3.06 6.86
CA ARG A 105 0.21 4.18 6.06
C ARG A 105 1.16 3.67 4.98
N PHE A 106 2.03 2.74 5.35
CA PHE A 106 2.97 2.13 4.41
C PHE A 106 2.22 1.44 3.25
N LEU A 107 1.28 0.55 3.55
CA LEU A 107 0.53 -0.22 2.53
C LEU A 107 -0.24 0.68 1.54
N LEU A 108 -0.81 1.78 2.03
CA LEU A 108 -1.57 2.74 1.21
C LEU A 108 -0.66 3.67 0.40
N MET A 109 0.46 4.11 0.96
CA MET A 109 1.40 5.03 0.28
C MET A 109 2.33 4.31 -0.71
N SER A 110 2.58 3.02 -0.52
CA SER A 110 3.40 2.18 -1.40
C SER A 110 2.62 1.54 -2.56
N ASP A 111 1.33 1.81 -2.69
CA ASP A 111 0.43 1.17 -3.67
C ASP A 111 0.36 -0.36 -3.55
N VAL A 112 0.72 -0.94 -2.38
CA VAL A 112 0.42 -2.34 -2.07
C VAL A 112 -1.09 -2.54 -2.02
N ILE A 113 -1.81 -1.58 -1.44
CA ILE A 113 -3.26 -1.45 -1.62
C ILE A 113 -3.47 -0.22 -2.50
N CYS A 114 -3.61 -0.44 -3.80
CA CYS A 114 -3.85 0.61 -4.77
C CYS A 114 -5.31 1.07 -4.66
N THR A 115 -5.51 2.28 -4.14
CA THR A 115 -6.83 2.86 -3.84
C THR A 115 -7.36 3.78 -4.94
N TYR A 116 -6.73 3.83 -6.11
CA TYR A 116 -7.19 4.62 -7.24
C TYR A 116 -6.91 3.89 -8.56
N VAL A 117 -7.51 4.37 -9.65
CA VAL A 117 -7.34 3.76 -10.99
C VAL A 117 -6.57 4.70 -11.91
N HIS A 118 -7.07 5.94 -12.10
CA HIS A 118 -6.46 6.91 -13.02
C HIS A 118 -6.02 8.21 -12.34
N ILE A 119 -6.85 8.79 -11.46
CA ILE A 119 -6.62 10.14 -10.92
C ILE A 119 -6.10 10.06 -9.48
N GLY A 120 -6.92 9.54 -8.57
CA GLY A 120 -6.57 9.58 -7.16
C GLY A 120 -7.68 9.09 -6.26
N SER A 121 -7.46 9.25 -4.96
CA SER A 121 -8.44 8.86 -3.94
C SER A 121 -8.33 9.73 -2.69
N LYS A 122 -9.45 9.84 -1.98
CA LYS A 122 -9.54 10.47 -0.66
C LYS A 122 -10.10 9.45 0.30
N MET A 123 -9.44 9.25 1.44
CA MET A 123 -9.86 8.23 2.39
C MET A 123 -9.65 8.67 3.83
N LYS A 124 -10.48 8.11 4.69
CA LYS A 124 -10.36 8.16 6.14
C LYS A 124 -10.03 6.77 6.65
N VAL A 125 -9.02 6.70 7.50
CA VAL A 125 -8.58 5.49 8.18
C VAL A 125 -8.92 5.61 9.66
N VAL A 126 -9.62 4.62 10.20
CA VAL A 126 -10.00 4.52 11.61
C VAL A 126 -9.39 3.25 12.19
N PHE A 127 -8.91 3.31 13.43
CA PHE A 127 -8.36 2.15 14.14
C PHE A 127 -9.30 1.76 15.29
N PRO A 128 -10.24 0.82 15.07
CA PRO A 128 -11.09 0.31 16.15
C PRO A 128 -10.29 -0.34 17.28
N ASN A 129 -9.16 -0.98 16.95
CA ASN A 129 -8.25 -1.60 17.91
C ASN A 129 -6.81 -1.65 17.34
N ALA A 130 -5.90 -2.31 18.06
CA ALA A 130 -4.48 -2.41 17.68
C ALA A 130 -4.19 -3.37 16.50
N HIS A 131 -5.16 -4.18 16.09
CA HIS A 131 -5.01 -5.25 15.10
C HIS A 131 -5.85 -5.04 13.84
N ARG A 132 -6.74 -4.03 13.83
CA ARG A 132 -7.63 -3.71 12.72
C ARG A 132 -7.64 -2.22 12.43
N ALA A 133 -7.58 -1.89 11.14
CA ALA A 133 -7.88 -0.58 10.60
C ALA A 133 -9.02 -0.70 9.59
N GLU A 134 -9.94 0.26 9.60
CA GLU A 134 -11.00 0.39 8.62
C GLU A 134 -10.72 1.60 7.73
N VAL A 135 -10.76 1.39 6.42
CA VAL A 135 -10.51 2.41 5.41
C VAL A 135 -11.81 2.61 4.65
N ARG A 136 -12.26 3.86 4.58
CA ARG A 136 -13.41 4.27 3.78
C ARG A 136 -13.05 5.51 2.99
N GLY A 137 -13.47 5.57 1.73
CA GLY A 137 -13.10 6.68 0.88
C GLY A 137 -13.84 6.68 -0.44
N THR A 138 -13.35 7.53 -1.34
CA THR A 138 -13.75 7.55 -2.73
C THR A 138 -12.51 7.55 -3.62
N HIS A 139 -12.63 6.95 -4.80
CA HIS A 139 -11.63 7.06 -5.84
C HIS A 139 -12.23 7.71 -7.08
N THR A 140 -11.38 8.39 -7.83
CA THR A 140 -11.78 9.08 -9.07
C THR A 140 -11.06 8.47 -10.27
N TYR A 141 -11.82 8.20 -11.33
CA TYR A 141 -11.33 7.57 -12.55
C TYR A 141 -12.03 8.10 -13.81
N PHE A 142 -11.38 7.91 -14.97
CA PHE A 142 -11.92 8.25 -16.29
C PHE A 142 -12.24 7.00 -17.11
N THR A 143 -13.40 7.01 -17.78
CA THR A 143 -13.74 6.09 -18.89
C THR A 143 -14.11 6.89 -20.13
N ASN A 144 -15.17 7.72 -20.03
CA ASN A 144 -15.56 8.77 -20.98
C ASN A 144 -15.79 10.12 -20.28
N GLU A 145 -16.17 10.07 -19.00
CA GLU A 145 -16.35 11.21 -18.10
C GLU A 145 -15.66 10.93 -16.76
N GLU A 146 -15.57 11.96 -15.92
CA GLU A 146 -15.01 11.80 -14.58
C GLU A 146 -16.01 11.08 -13.68
N ASN A 147 -15.61 9.93 -13.15
CA ASN A 147 -16.40 9.10 -12.26
C ASN A 147 -15.79 9.11 -10.85
N THR A 148 -16.65 9.18 -9.83
CA THR A 148 -16.24 9.04 -8.43
C THR A 148 -17.04 7.92 -7.77
N GLU A 149 -16.35 6.93 -7.25
CA GLU A 149 -16.98 5.77 -6.61
C GLU A 149 -16.49 5.57 -5.18
N PRO A 150 -17.40 5.18 -4.25
CA PRO A 150 -17.03 4.87 -2.89
C PRO A 150 -16.34 3.50 -2.80
N PHE A 151 -15.44 3.35 -1.83
CA PHE A 151 -14.87 2.05 -1.45
C PHE A 151 -14.76 1.92 0.08
N SER A 152 -14.76 0.68 0.56
CA SER A 152 -14.58 0.37 1.97
C SER A 152 -13.89 -0.98 2.15
N PHE A 153 -12.86 -1.02 2.99
CA PHE A 153 -12.17 -2.26 3.33
C PHE A 153 -11.55 -2.20 4.73
N SER A 154 -11.15 -3.35 5.29
CA SER A 154 -10.32 -3.41 6.49
C SER A 154 -8.95 -3.98 6.20
N ILE A 155 -7.97 -3.52 6.97
CA ILE A 155 -6.64 -4.10 7.05
C ILE A 155 -6.50 -4.71 8.44
N GLU A 156 -6.20 -6.01 8.50
CA GLU A 156 -6.07 -6.76 9.74
C GLU A 156 -4.70 -7.41 9.82
N GLN A 157 -4.11 -7.39 11.01
CA GLN A 157 -2.89 -8.10 11.32
C GLN A 157 -3.18 -9.14 12.40
N ASP A 158 -3.03 -10.41 12.06
CA ASP A 158 -3.32 -11.50 12.99
C ASP A 158 -2.17 -11.75 13.98
N HIS A 159 -2.38 -12.69 14.91
CA HIS A 159 -1.37 -13.09 15.89
C HIS A 159 -0.13 -13.76 15.25
N THR A 160 -0.27 -14.30 14.03
CA THR A 160 0.83 -14.88 13.25
C THR A 160 1.59 -13.85 12.42
N GLN A 161 1.28 -12.56 12.59
CA GLN A 161 1.85 -11.44 11.85
C GLN A 161 1.46 -11.41 10.36
N THR A 162 0.42 -12.15 9.98
CA THR A 162 -0.15 -12.16 8.63
C THR A 162 -1.02 -10.93 8.42
N ILE A 163 -0.83 -10.29 7.27
CA ILE A 163 -1.52 -9.07 6.86
C ILE A 163 -2.66 -9.47 5.93
N HIS A 164 -3.88 -9.12 6.31
CA HIS A 164 -5.09 -9.37 5.55
C HIS A 164 -5.70 -8.05 5.08
N CYS A 165 -6.23 -8.05 3.87
CA CYS A 165 -7.16 -7.04 3.40
C CYS A 165 -8.52 -7.69 3.17
N LEU A 166 -9.58 -7.11 3.73
CA LEU A 166 -10.94 -7.61 3.62
C LEU A 166 -11.84 -6.54 3.01
N ASP A 167 -12.60 -6.92 1.99
CA ASP A 167 -13.62 -6.05 1.43
C ASP A 167 -14.78 -5.87 2.42
N LEU A 168 -15.20 -4.63 2.63
CA LEU A 168 -16.34 -4.26 3.47
C LEU A 168 -17.51 -3.74 2.63
N SER A 169 -17.41 -3.79 1.30
CA SER A 169 -18.47 -3.43 0.38
C SER A 169 -19.58 -4.49 0.46
N SER A 170 -20.76 -4.07 0.92
CA SER A 170 -21.97 -4.91 1.01
C SER A 170 -22.64 -5.09 -0.34
#